data_AF-A0A227J596-F1
#
_entry.id   AF-A0A227J596-F1
#
_cell.length_a   1.000
_cell.length_b   1.000
_cell.length_c   1.000
_cell.angle_alpha   90.00
_cell.angle_beta   90.00
_cell.angle_gamma   90.00
#
_symmetry.space_group_name_H-M   'P 1'
#
loop_
_entity.id
_entity.type
_entity.pdbx_description
1 polymer ?
#
loop_
_entity_poly.entity_id
_entity_poly.type
_entity_poly.pdbx_seq_one_letter_code
_entity_poly.pdbx_strand_id
1 'polypeptide(L)'
;DEMMMITDAGTLVRTRVAEVSQVGRNTQGVTLIRTAEDESVVGLQRIDEVEEVELPEGEEAETTEANAEQQAPEAPAEDDAEEGKEE
;
A
#
# COMPACT_ATOMS: atom_id res chain seq x y z
N ASP A 1 -16.98 -9.99 3.42
CA ASP A 1 -16.42 -10.44 4.71
C ASP A 1 -15.17 -11.28 4.53
N GLU A 2 -14.11 -10.89 5.24
CA GLU A 2 -12.83 -11.58 5.21
C GLU A 2 -12.24 -11.73 6.61
N MET A 3 -11.27 -12.62 6.74
CA MET A 3 -10.49 -12.78 7.95
C MET A 3 -9.01 -12.76 7.63
N MET A 4 -8.23 -12.21 8.53
CA MET A 4 -6.78 -12.18 8.47
C MET A 4 -6.21 -12.90 9.69
N MET A 5 -5.23 -13.76 9.45
CA MET A 5 -4.49 -14.52 10.45
C MET A 5 -3.02 -14.13 10.39
N ILE A 6 -2.37 -14.09 11.55
CA ILE A 6 -0.93 -13.86 11.68
C ILE A 6 -0.28 -14.97 12.50
N THR A 7 0.89 -15.43 12.07
CA THR A 7 1.72 -16.38 12.82
C THR A 7 2.82 -15.69 13.62
N ASP A 8 3.41 -16.39 14.58
CA ASP A 8 4.59 -15.92 15.34
C ASP A 8 5.81 -15.62 14.45
N ALA A 9 5.93 -16.30 13.30
CA ALA A 9 6.93 -16.02 12.28
C ALA A 9 6.64 -14.75 11.45
N GLY A 10 5.49 -14.11 11.64
CA GLY A 10 5.06 -12.93 10.89
C GLY A 10 4.39 -13.23 9.56
N THR A 11 4.01 -14.49 9.30
CA THR A 11 3.26 -14.85 8.09
C THR A 11 1.83 -14.32 8.20
N LEU A 12 1.43 -13.47 7.26
CA LEU A 12 0.09 -12.91 7.19
C LEU A 12 -0.73 -13.61 6.11
N VAL A 13 -1.90 -14.14 6.47
CA VAL A 13 -2.80 -14.82 5.53
C VAL A 13 -4.18 -14.19 5.57
N ARG A 14 -4.67 -13.74 4.41
CA ARG A 14 -6.04 -13.25 4.21
C ARG A 14 -6.87 -14.34 3.53
N THR A 15 -8.07 -14.60 4.04
CA THR A 15 -8.97 -15.62 3.51
C THR A 15 -10.39 -15.09 3.47
N ARG A 16 -11.09 -15.33 2.35
CA ARG A 16 -12.50 -14.96 2.20
C ARG A 16 -13.37 -15.93 3.00
N VAL A 17 -14.32 -15.41 3.78
CA VAL A 17 -15.21 -16.24 4.60
C VAL A 17 -16.03 -17.21 3.74
N ALA A 18 -16.39 -16.78 2.53
CA ALA A 18 -17.13 -17.60 1.56
C ALA A 18 -16.39 -18.87 1.09
N GLU A 19 -15.07 -18.93 1.25
CA GLU A 19 -14.25 -20.09 0.85
C GLU A 19 -14.14 -21.13 1.98
N VAL A 20 -14.56 -20.79 3.20
CA VAL A 20 -14.46 -21.67 4.36
C VAL A 20 -15.63 -22.65 4.41
N SER A 21 -15.31 -23.94 4.60
CA SER A 21 -16.33 -24.98 4.70
C SER A 21 -17.19 -24.81 5.96
N GLN A 22 -18.51 -24.90 5.79
CA GLN A 22 -19.45 -24.90 6.91
C GLN A 22 -19.48 -26.28 7.57
N VAL A 23 -19.12 -26.33 8.85
CA VAL A 23 -19.10 -27.57 9.66
C VAL A 23 -19.84 -27.38 10.98
N GLY A 24 -20.27 -28.48 11.59
CA GLY A 24 -21.01 -28.46 12.86
C GLY A 24 -20.17 -28.00 14.05
N ARG A 25 -20.83 -27.61 15.15
CA ARG A 25 -20.18 -27.04 16.34
C ARG A 25 -19.27 -28.01 17.11
N ASN A 26 -19.55 -29.33 17.03
CA ASN A 26 -18.74 -30.36 17.68
C ASN A 26 -17.93 -31.12 16.62
N THR A 27 -17.05 -30.40 15.94
CA THR A 27 -16.17 -30.95 14.89
C THR A 27 -14.75 -30.40 15.07
N GLN A 28 -13.77 -31.04 14.44
CA GLN A 28 -12.38 -30.58 14.43
C GLN A 28 -12.17 -29.36 13.50
N GLY A 29 -13.12 -29.06 12.62
CA GLY A 29 -12.95 -28.00 11.63
C GLY A 29 -12.29 -28.48 10.34
N VAL A 30 -11.82 -27.50 9.56
CA VAL A 30 -11.03 -27.68 8.35
C VAL A 30 -9.73 -26.89 8.46
N THR A 31 -8.69 -27.33 7.77
CA THR A 31 -7.42 -26.61 7.71
C THR A 31 -7.55 -25.38 6.83
N LEU A 32 -7.39 -24.19 7.38
CA LEU A 32 -7.35 -22.94 6.61
C LEU A 32 -5.95 -22.66 6.04
N ILE A 33 -4.92 -22.85 6.86
CA ILE A 33 -3.52 -22.64 6.49
C ILE A 33 -2.68 -23.82 6.98
N ARG A 34 -1.56 -24.07 6.29
CA ARG A 34 -0.52 -24.98 6.78
C ARG A 34 0.58 -24.12 7.41
N THR A 35 0.99 -24.46 8.61
CA THR A 35 2.14 -23.85 9.29
C THR A 35 3.33 -24.81 9.26
N ALA A 36 4.55 -24.29 9.42
CA ALA A 36 5.73 -25.11 9.69
C ALA A 36 5.65 -25.80 11.07
N GLU A 37 6.54 -26.75 11.36
CA GLU A 37 6.50 -27.57 12.58
C GLU A 37 6.55 -26.76 13.88
N ASP A 38 7.26 -25.63 13.90
CA ASP A 38 7.40 -24.73 15.06
C ASP A 38 6.73 -23.35 14.83
N GLU A 39 5.78 -23.26 13.90
CA GLU A 39 5.05 -22.03 13.60
C GLU A 39 3.61 -22.15 14.10
N SER A 40 3.16 -21.13 14.84
CA SER A 40 1.82 -21.11 15.41
C SER A 40 1.06 -19.84 15.02
N VAL A 41 -0.27 -19.96 14.88
CA VAL A 41 -1.15 -18.82 14.67
C VAL A 41 -1.31 -18.08 15.99
N VAL A 42 -0.89 -16.81 16.03
CA VAL A 42 -0.92 -15.99 17.25
C VAL A 42 -2.00 -14.92 17.24
N GLY A 43 -2.64 -14.66 16.08
CA GLY A 43 -3.71 -13.68 15.98
C GLY A 43 -4.68 -13.97 14.83
N LEU A 44 -5.93 -13.57 15.04
CA LEU A 44 -6.99 -13.58 14.04
C LEU A 44 -7.83 -12.31 14.18
N GLN A 45 -8.12 -11.67 13.04
CA GLN A 45 -8.91 -10.45 12.96
C GLN A 45 -9.91 -10.57 11.81
N ARG A 46 -11.17 -10.15 12.05
CA ARG A 46 -12.14 -9.96 10.96
C ARG A 46 -11.85 -8.65 10.24
N ILE A 47 -11.91 -8.69 8.92
CA ILE A 47 -11.84 -7.53 8.05
C ILE A 47 -13.26 -7.26 7.54
N ASP A 48 -13.77 -6.08 7.89
CA ASP A 48 -14.95 -5.53 7.25
C ASP A 48 -14.54 -5.00 5.86
N GLU A 49 -15.33 -5.32 4.84
CA GLU A 49 -15.16 -4.68 3.53
C GLU A 49 -15.45 -3.19 3.70
N VAL A 50 -14.46 -2.36 3.39
CA VAL A 50 -14.70 -0.93 3.21
C VAL A 50 -15.46 -0.82 1.91
N GLU A 51 -16.72 -0.36 1.95
CA GLU A 51 -17.44 0.02 0.74
C GLU A 51 -16.53 0.96 -0.05
N GLU A 52 -16.17 0.55 -1.25
CA GLU A 52 -15.43 1.39 -2.17
C GLU A 52 -16.32 2.60 -2.42
N VAL A 53 -15.96 3.73 -1.81
CA VAL A 53 -16.63 4.99 -2.07
C VAL A 53 -16.33 5.26 -3.53
N GLU A 54 -17.32 5.05 -4.40
CA GLU A 54 -17.32 5.57 -5.76
C GLU A 54 -17.10 7.07 -5.64
N LEU A 55 -15.82 7.47 -5.75
CA LEU A 55 -15.47 8.85 -6.01
C LEU A 55 -16.09 9.16 -7.37
N PRO A 56 -16.94 10.20 -7.49
CA PRO A 56 -17.46 10.58 -8.80
C PRO A 56 -16.26 10.88 -9.71
N GLU A 57 -15.96 9.97 -10.63
CA GLU A 57 -15.11 10.23 -11.78
C GLU A 57 -15.90 11.17 -12.69
N GLY A 58 -15.60 12.46 -12.59
CA GLY A 58 -16.12 13.46 -13.51
C GLY A 58 -16.76 14.66 -12.83
N GLU A 59 -15.93 15.56 -12.33
CA GLU A 59 -16.13 16.96 -12.69
C GLU A 59 -14.76 17.51 -13.06
N GLU A 60 -14.58 17.77 -14.35
CA GLU A 60 -13.38 18.33 -14.93
C GLU A 60 -13.12 19.69 -14.23
N ALA A 61 -12.03 19.79 -13.48
CA ALA A 61 -11.56 21.09 -13.05
C ALA A 61 -11.16 21.86 -14.33
N GLU A 62 -11.99 22.81 -14.76
CA GLU A 62 -11.62 23.81 -15.76
C GLU A 62 -10.32 24.49 -15.30
N THR A 63 -9.19 24.04 -15.83
CA THR A 63 -7.93 24.78 -15.75
C THR A 63 -8.11 26.01 -16.60
N THR A 64 -8.52 27.12 -15.97
CA THR A 64 -8.35 28.44 -16.55
C THR A 64 -6.84 28.68 -16.70
N GLU A 65 -6.35 28.54 -17.92
CA GLU A 65 -5.02 28.97 -18.34
C GLU A 65 -4.91 30.49 -18.14
N ALA A 66 -4.39 30.91 -16.99
CA ALA A 66 -3.80 32.24 -16.85
C ALA A 66 -2.35 32.15 -17.32
N ASN A 67 -2.16 32.27 -18.63
CA ASN A 67 -0.86 32.60 -19.22
C ASN A 67 -0.51 34.03 -18.75
N ALA A 68 0.37 34.12 -17.76
CA ALA A 68 1.07 35.35 -17.39
C ALA A 68 2.55 35.15 -17.70
N GLU A 69 2.96 35.87 -18.72
CA GLU A 69 4.28 35.96 -19.32
C GLU A 69 5.43 36.12 -18.31
N GLN A 70 6.48 35.33 -18.54
CA GLN A 70 7.90 35.73 -18.51
C GLN A 70 8.41 36.54 -17.30
N GLN A 71 9.12 35.85 -16.41
CA GLN A 71 10.38 36.38 -15.88
C GLN A 71 11.30 35.23 -15.45
N ALA A 72 12.36 35.03 -16.24
CA ALA A 72 13.49 34.19 -15.87
C ALA A 72 14.33 34.93 -14.81
N PRO A 73 14.74 34.28 -13.71
CA PRO A 73 15.85 34.77 -12.92
C PRO A 73 17.16 34.23 -13.52
N GLU A 74 17.97 35.14 -14.04
CA GLU A 74 19.39 34.90 -14.31
C GLU A 74 20.11 34.57 -12.99
N ALA A 75 20.84 33.46 -12.99
CA ALA A 75 21.93 33.22 -12.05
C ALA A 75 23.01 32.40 -12.77
N PRO A 76 24.21 32.96 -13.03
CA PRO A 76 25.40 32.17 -13.21
C PRO A 76 26.17 32.16 -11.87
N ALA A 77 26.40 30.97 -11.32
CA ALA A 77 27.33 30.78 -10.23
C ALA A 77 28.13 29.51 -10.49
N GLU A 78 29.15 29.60 -11.33
CA GLU A 78 30.26 28.65 -11.40
C GLU A 78 31.54 29.47 -11.68
N ASP A 79 32.18 29.98 -10.62
CA ASP A 79 33.55 30.49 -10.65
C ASP A 79 34.48 29.27 -10.55
N ASP A 80 34.99 28.87 -11.71
CA ASP A 80 35.90 27.75 -11.91
C ASP A 80 37.28 28.14 -11.36
N ALA A 81 37.68 27.50 -10.26
CA ALA A 81 39.01 27.64 -9.70
C ALA A 81 39.88 26.45 -10.15
N GLU A 82 40.71 26.63 -11.19
CA GLU A 82 42.04 26.00 -11.25
C GLU A 82 42.98 26.66 -12.29
N GLU A 83 44.25 26.77 -11.87
CA GLU A 83 45.50 26.94 -12.65
C GLU A 83 45.65 28.20 -13.54
N GLY A 84 46.58 29.12 -13.32
CA GLY A 84 48.00 28.91 -13.03
C GLY A 84 48.84 28.97 -14.33
N LYS A 85 49.26 30.17 -14.77
CA LYS A 85 50.51 30.38 -15.55
C LYS A 85 50.85 31.88 -15.77
N GLU A 86 52.06 32.23 -15.31
CA GLU A 86 53.09 33.06 -15.98
C GLU A 86 52.70 34.46 -16.54
N GLU A 87 53.13 35.54 -15.87
CA GLU A 87 54.37 36.29 -16.17
C GLU A 87 54.71 37.30 -15.04
#